data_AF-A0A1U7LTD6-F1
#
_entry.id   AF-A0A1U7LTD6-F1
#
_cell.length_a   1.000
_cell.length_b   1.000
_cell.length_c   1.000
_cell.angle_alpha   90.00
_cell.angle_beta   90.00
_cell.angle_gamma   90.00
#
_symmetry.space_group_name_H-M   'P 1'
#
loop_
_entity.id
_entity.type
_entity.pdbx_description
1 polymer ?
#
loop_
_entity_poly.entity_id
_entity_poly.type
_entity_poly.pdbx_seq_one_letter_code
_entity_poly.pdbx_strand_id
1 'polypeptide(L)'
;MSLSALARTLRSRVSPLYSTVMRYGSSGRYILYDPVSVNGVSSYMSNNDPHILEKDKEKSLNDESEESLMKNAPKWDEKLASESEAYIKADKEDVSSISELQRKTVETVKKKYK
;
A
#
# COMPACT_ATOMS: atom_id res chain seq x y z
N MET A 1 47.36 -38.56 7.53
CA MET A 1 46.27 -39.57 7.52
C MET A 1 45.22 -39.06 6.55
N SER A 2 45.03 -39.77 5.43
CA SER A 2 44.14 -39.43 4.32
C SER A 2 42.84 -40.19 4.47
N LEU A 3 41.69 -39.52 4.30
CA LEU A 3 40.39 -40.15 4.11
C LEU A 3 39.77 -39.57 2.84
N SER A 4 39.70 -40.43 1.83
CA SER A 4 39.13 -40.21 0.51
C SER A 4 37.60 -40.29 0.53
N ALA A 5 36.98 -39.30 -0.13
CA ALA A 5 35.83 -39.38 -1.02
C ALA A 5 34.68 -40.39 -0.75
N LEU A 6 33.47 -39.86 -0.51
CA LEU A 6 32.18 -40.42 -0.94
C LEU A 6 31.13 -39.28 -0.90
N ALA A 7 30.90 -38.54 -1.99
CA ALA A 7 29.97 -38.80 -3.09
C ALA A 7 28.46 -38.62 -2.74
N ARG A 8 27.80 -37.86 -3.64
CA ARG A 8 26.37 -37.89 -4.03
C ARG A 8 25.41 -36.88 -3.38
N THR A 9 25.29 -35.76 -4.09
CA THR A 9 24.03 -35.12 -4.52
C THR A 9 22.74 -35.85 -4.14
N LEU A 10 21.83 -35.14 -3.46
CA LEU A 10 20.38 -35.26 -3.68
C LEU A 10 19.69 -33.95 -3.25
N ARG A 11 19.51 -33.07 -4.22
CA ARG A 11 18.47 -32.05 -4.22
C ARG A 11 17.13 -32.79 -4.20
N SER A 12 16.43 -32.83 -3.07
CA SER A 12 15.04 -33.27 -3.04
C SER A 12 14.14 -32.09 -2.66
N ARG A 13 13.56 -31.50 -3.71
CA ARG A 13 12.28 -30.79 -3.61
C ARG A 13 11.21 -31.85 -3.42
N VAL A 14 10.43 -31.83 -2.34
CA VAL A 14 9.06 -32.36 -2.37
C VAL A 14 8.21 -31.64 -1.31
N SER A 15 7.27 -30.82 -1.76
CA SER A 15 6.16 -30.27 -0.98
C SER A 15 5.01 -31.29 -0.96
N PRO A 16 4.33 -31.58 0.17
CA PRO A 16 3.04 -32.25 0.14
C PRO A 16 1.95 -31.17 0.07
N LEU A 17 1.27 -31.02 -1.07
CA LEU A 17 0.06 -31.76 -1.47
C LEU A 17 -1.14 -31.45 -0.57
N TYR A 18 -1.83 -30.34 -0.88
CA TYR A 18 -3.29 -30.32 -0.84
C TYR A 18 -3.78 -29.88 -2.22
N SER A 19 -3.85 -30.83 -3.15
CA SER A 19 -4.67 -30.71 -4.35
C SER A 19 -5.68 -31.85 -4.35
N THR A 20 -6.87 -31.58 -3.81
CA THR A 20 -8.02 -32.45 -4.06
C THR A 20 -8.43 -32.24 -5.51
N VAL A 21 -7.96 -33.14 -6.39
CA VAL A 21 -8.32 -33.13 -7.81
C VAL A 21 -9.74 -33.68 -7.95
N MET A 22 -10.74 -32.79 -8.02
CA MET A 22 -12.07 -33.12 -8.54
C MET A 22 -11.94 -33.42 -10.04
N ARG A 23 -11.97 -34.70 -10.41
CA ARG A 23 -12.09 -35.14 -11.80
C ARG A 23 -13.55 -35.08 -12.23
N TYR A 24 -13.92 -34.03 -12.97
CA TYR A 24 -15.01 -34.10 -13.93
C TYR A 24 -14.44 -33.92 -15.33
N GLY A 25 -14.96 -34.71 -16.26
CA GLY A 25 -14.34 -35.00 -17.55
C GLY A 25 -14.17 -33.82 -18.49
N SER A 26 -13.33 -34.08 -19.49
CA SER A 26 -13.17 -33.37 -20.75
C SER A 26 -12.57 -31.96 -20.71
N SER A 27 -11.31 -31.89 -21.14
CA SER A 27 -10.69 -30.74 -21.81
C SER A 27 -10.74 -29.40 -21.06
N GLY A 28 -10.24 -29.36 -19.82
CA GLY A 28 -10.04 -28.12 -19.07
C GLY A 28 -8.66 -27.52 -19.34
N ARG A 29 -8.60 -26.37 -20.01
CA ARG A 29 -7.44 -25.47 -19.93
C ARG A 29 -7.21 -25.15 -18.46
N TYR A 30 -6.04 -25.48 -17.94
CA TYR A 30 -5.61 -25.07 -16.60
C TYR A 30 -5.47 -23.54 -16.60
N ILE A 31 -6.50 -22.82 -16.17
CA ILE A 31 -6.33 -21.44 -15.75
C ILE A 31 -5.62 -21.55 -14.40
N LEU A 32 -4.28 -21.45 -14.44
CA LEU A 32 -3.52 -21.07 -13.26
C LEU A 32 -4.11 -19.73 -12.82
N TYR A 33 -4.89 -19.73 -11.74
CA TYR A 33 -5.10 -18.50 -11.00
C TYR A 33 -3.72 -18.09 -10.54
N ASP A 34 -3.16 -17.05 -11.16
CA ASP A 34 -2.09 -16.32 -10.51
C ASP A 34 -2.63 -15.95 -9.12
N PRO A 35 -1.95 -16.32 -8.02
CA PRO A 35 -2.30 -15.76 -6.73
C PRO A 35 -2.07 -14.26 -6.89
N VAL A 36 -3.15 -13.51 -7.05
CA VAL A 36 -3.13 -12.07 -6.89
C VAL A 36 -2.47 -11.86 -5.54
N SER A 37 -1.27 -11.32 -5.55
CA SER A 37 -0.63 -10.83 -4.34
C SER A 37 -1.60 -9.78 -3.80
N VAL A 38 -2.43 -10.17 -2.84
CA VAL A 38 -3.15 -9.26 -1.94
C VAL A 38 -2.07 -8.61 -1.08
N ASN A 39 -1.21 -7.80 -1.71
CA ASN A 39 -0.64 -6.67 -1.04
C ASN A 39 -1.87 -5.89 -0.59
N GLY A 40 -2.12 -5.94 0.71
CA GLY A 40 -3.41 -5.60 1.30
C GLY A 40 -3.94 -4.29 0.76
N VAL A 41 -5.25 -4.25 0.57
CA VAL A 41 -6.01 -3.01 0.41
C VAL A 41 -5.83 -2.26 1.74
N SER A 42 -4.75 -1.49 1.85
CA SER A 42 -4.46 -0.71 3.05
C SER A 42 -5.30 0.54 3.01
N SER A 43 -6.03 0.79 4.10
CA SER A 43 -6.81 2.01 4.27
C SER A 43 -5.96 3.26 4.43
N TYR A 44 -4.63 3.15 4.62
CA TYR A 44 -3.71 4.26 4.88
C TYR A 44 -2.53 4.27 3.90
N MET A 45 -1.91 5.44 3.69
CA MET A 45 -0.73 5.60 2.81
C MET A 45 0.48 4.77 3.26
N SER A 46 0.55 4.40 4.55
CA SER A 46 1.66 3.66 5.17
C SER A 46 1.53 2.14 5.11
N ASN A 47 0.58 1.59 4.35
CA ASN A 47 0.31 0.14 4.29
C ASN A 47 0.06 -0.51 5.66
N ASN A 48 -0.49 0.25 6.61
CA ASN A 48 -0.76 -0.16 7.98
C ASN A 48 0.51 -0.58 8.78
N ASP A 49 1.68 -0.03 8.44
CA ASP A 49 2.89 -0.19 9.23
C ASP A 49 2.76 0.60 10.56
N PRO A 50 2.75 -0.08 11.73
CA PRO A 50 2.53 0.57 13.01
C PRO A 50 3.61 1.59 13.36
N HIS A 51 4.87 1.36 12.95
CA HIS A 51 5.97 2.27 13.29
C HIS A 51 5.88 3.60 12.53
N ILE A 52 5.40 3.55 11.29
CA ILE A 52 5.19 4.76 10.47
C ILE A 52 3.98 5.53 10.99
N LEU A 53 2.91 4.83 11.34
CA LEU A 53 1.70 5.44 11.90
C LEU A 53 1.95 6.13 13.23
N GLU A 54 2.70 5.50 14.15
CA GLU A 54 3.09 6.13 15.42
C GLU A 54 3.91 7.39 15.21
N LYS A 55 4.91 7.34 14.32
CA LYS A 55 5.76 8.48 14.00
C LYS A 55 4.98 9.65 13.40
N ASP A 56 4.09 9.39 12.45
CA ASP A 56 3.30 10.45 11.84
C ASP A 56 2.20 10.96 12.80
N LYS A 57 1.66 10.10 13.67
CA LYS A 57 0.75 10.49 14.76
C LYS A 57 1.43 11.42 15.77
N GLU A 58 2.66 11.13 16.17
CA GLU A 58 3.43 11.99 17.08
C GLU A 58 3.63 13.39 16.49
N LYS A 59 3.98 13.48 15.20
CA LYS A 59 4.10 14.78 14.51
C LYS A 59 2.78 15.54 14.49
N SER A 60 1.67 14.85 14.21
CA SER A 60 0.34 15.44 14.20
C SER A 60 -0.04 15.98 15.59
N LEU A 61 0.25 15.24 16.65
CA LEU A 61 -0.02 15.66 18.03
C LEU A 61 0.85 16.84 18.49
N ASN A 62 2.07 16.97 17.94
CA ASN A 62 2.96 18.10 18.22
C ASN A 62 2.63 19.35 17.40
N ASP A 63 1.51 19.37 16.66
CA ASP A 63 1.14 20.43 15.71
C ASP A 63 2.23 20.69 14.65
N GLU A 64 3.13 19.72 14.39
CA GLU A 64 4.12 19.75 13.31
C GLU A 64 3.52 19.27 11.97
N SER A 65 2.22 18.97 11.94
CA SER A 65 1.52 18.62 10.71
C SER A 65 1.49 19.81 9.75
N GLU A 66 1.75 19.53 8.48
CA GLU A 66 1.64 20.51 7.40
C GLU A 66 0.22 21.08 7.34
N GLU A 67 0.12 22.34 6.93
CA GLU A 67 -1.17 23.00 6.73
C GLU A 67 -1.92 22.33 5.57
N SER A 68 -3.15 21.87 5.84
CA SER A 68 -4.02 21.25 4.84
C SER A 68 -4.34 22.22 3.71
N LEU A 69 -4.31 21.72 2.47
CA LEU A 69 -4.69 22.48 1.28
C LEU A 69 -6.20 22.66 1.12
N MET A 70 -6.97 21.88 1.88
CA MET A 70 -8.42 21.87 1.85
C MET A 70 -8.98 22.92 2.79
N LYS A 71 -9.84 23.80 2.26
CA LYS A 71 -10.47 24.85 3.07
C LYS A 71 -11.45 24.24 4.07
N ASN A 72 -12.14 23.18 3.68
CA ASN A 72 -13.19 22.55 4.48
C ASN A 72 -12.64 21.52 5.48
N ALA A 73 -11.32 21.34 5.53
CA ALA A 73 -10.63 20.41 6.42
C ALA A 73 -9.30 20.99 6.94
N PRO A 74 -9.35 22.06 7.77
CA PRO A 74 -8.14 22.59 8.41
C PRO A 74 -7.54 21.54 9.35
N LYS A 75 -6.20 21.44 9.37
CA LYS A 75 -5.42 20.43 10.12
C LYS A 75 -5.65 18.95 9.72
N TRP A 76 -6.23 18.69 8.54
CA TRP A 76 -6.34 17.33 8.05
C TRP A 76 -4.97 16.78 7.63
N ASP A 77 -4.60 15.61 8.15
CA ASP A 77 -3.34 14.92 7.83
C ASP A 77 -3.58 13.83 6.79
N GLU A 78 -3.16 14.09 5.56
CA GLU A 78 -3.34 13.19 4.40
C GLU A 78 -2.70 11.81 4.61
N LYS A 79 -1.63 11.71 5.41
CA LYS A 79 -0.90 10.45 5.60
C LYS A 79 -1.58 9.52 6.62
N LEU A 80 -2.19 10.12 7.63
CA LEU A 80 -2.93 9.41 8.67
C LEU A 80 -4.41 9.23 8.32
N ALA A 81 -4.90 9.94 7.30
CA ALA A 81 -6.27 9.80 6.85
C ALA A 81 -6.51 8.41 6.26
N SER A 82 -7.70 7.86 6.54
CA SER A 82 -8.15 6.67 5.82
C SER A 82 -8.59 7.03 4.40
N GLU A 83 -8.54 6.07 3.48
CA GLU A 83 -9.02 6.24 2.10
C GLU A 83 -10.47 6.74 2.06
N SER A 84 -11.36 6.15 2.85
CA SER A 84 -12.76 6.59 2.94
C SER A 84 -12.92 8.01 3.48
N GLU A 85 -12.07 8.41 4.43
CA GLU A 85 -12.06 9.77 4.93
C GLU A 85 -11.61 10.75 3.84
N ALA A 86 -10.54 10.44 3.11
CA ALA A 86 -10.05 11.26 2.01
C ALA A 86 -11.13 11.49 0.95
N TYR A 87 -11.89 10.46 0.59
CA TYR A 87 -13.03 10.60 -0.32
C TYR A 87 -14.09 11.56 0.19
N ILE A 88 -14.52 11.41 1.46
CA ILE A 88 -15.52 12.30 2.06
C ILE A 88 -15.03 13.75 2.13
N LYS A 89 -13.74 13.96 2.39
CA LYS A 89 -13.15 15.30 2.39
C LYS A 89 -13.12 15.88 0.99
N ALA A 90 -12.67 15.12 -0.01
CA ALA A 90 -12.63 15.55 -1.40
C ALA A 90 -14.02 15.95 -1.92
N ASP A 91 -15.05 15.16 -1.62
CA ASP A 91 -16.44 15.44 -2.03
C ASP A 91 -17.02 16.69 -1.36
N LYS A 92 -16.55 17.02 -0.16
CA LYS A 92 -16.99 18.20 0.59
C LYS A 92 -16.23 19.47 0.23
N GLU A 93 -15.15 19.40 -0.55
CA GLU A 93 -14.41 20.58 -0.95
C GLU A 93 -15.16 21.30 -2.08
N ASP A 94 -15.27 22.62 -1.96
CA ASP A 94 -15.87 23.42 -3.02
C ASP A 94 -15.00 23.33 -4.28
N VAL A 95 -15.60 22.87 -5.37
CA VAL A 95 -14.92 22.69 -6.65
C VAL A 95 -14.49 24.05 -7.20
N SER A 96 -13.22 24.39 -6.96
CA SER A 96 -12.53 25.48 -7.65
C SER A 96 -12.31 25.07 -9.12
N SER A 97 -12.04 26.03 -10.00
CA SER A 97 -11.67 25.66 -11.38
C SER A 97 -10.41 24.79 -11.39
N ILE A 98 -10.29 23.87 -12.36
CA ILE A 98 -9.13 22.96 -12.48
C ILE A 98 -7.80 23.75 -12.49
N SER A 99 -7.79 24.92 -13.14
CA SER A 99 -6.62 25.82 -13.20
C SER A 99 -6.21 26.31 -11.81
N GLU A 100 -7.16 26.67 -10.94
CA GLU A 100 -6.87 27.11 -9.58
C GLU A 100 -6.33 25.98 -8.71
N LEU A 101 -6.86 24.77 -8.86
CA LEU A 101 -6.35 23.59 -8.16
C LEU A 101 -4.89 23.34 -8.53
N GLN A 102 -4.57 23.34 -9.83
CA GLN A 102 -3.19 23.19 -10.32
C GLN A 102 -2.27 24.27 -9.78
N ARG A 103 -2.71 25.54 -9.81
CA ARG A 103 -1.92 26.67 -9.30
C ARG A 103 -1.59 26.48 -7.82
N LYS A 104 -2.59 26.13 -7.00
CA LYS A 104 -2.39 25.88 -5.55
C LYS A 104 -1.43 24.72 -5.32
N THR A 105 -1.57 23.61 -6.03
CA THR A 105 -0.65 22.46 -5.89
C THR A 105 0.79 22.85 -6.19
N VAL A 106 1.03 23.57 -7.29
CA VAL A 106 2.38 24.03 -7.66
C VAL A 106 2.95 24.98 -6.61
N GLU A 107 2.13 25.89 -6.08
CA GLU A 107 2.52 26.84 -5.04
C GLU A 107 2.96 26.12 -3.75
N THR A 108 2.19 25.12 -3.31
CA THR A 108 2.52 24.30 -2.14
C THR A 108 3.80 23.49 -2.34
N VAL A 109 3.94 22.81 -3.48
CA VAL A 109 5.15 22.04 -3.77
C VAL A 109 6.36 22.97 -3.77
N LYS A 110 6.26 24.15 -4.38
CA LYS A 110 7.33 25.14 -4.33
C LYS A 110 7.65 25.57 -2.90
N LYS A 111 6.65 25.88 -2.06
CA LYS A 111 6.86 26.26 -0.64
C LYS A 111 7.61 25.16 0.14
N LYS A 112 7.31 23.89 -0.14
CA LYS A 112 7.89 22.74 0.55
C LYS A 112 9.34 22.43 0.16
N TYR A 113 9.72 22.70 -1.08
CA TYR A 113 11.05 22.42 -1.64
C TYR A 113 11.90 23.67 -1.87
N LYS A 114 11.55 24.80 -1.24
CA LYS A 114 12.30 26.05 -1.31
C LYS A 114 13.12 26.23 -0.04
#